data_AF-A0AAE4TPP5-F1
#
_entry.id   AF-A0AAE4TPP5-F1
#
_cell.length_a   1.000
_cell.length_b   1.000
_cell.length_c   1.000
_cell.angle_alpha   90.00
_cell.angle_beta   90.00
_cell.angle_gamma   90.00
#
_symmetry.space_group_name_H-M   'P 1'
#
loop_
_entity.id
_entity.type
_entity.pdbx_description
1 polymer ?
#
loop_
_entity_poly.entity_id
_entity_poly.type
_entity_poly.pdbx_seq_one_letter_code
_entity_poly.pdbx_strand_id
1 'polypeptide(L)'
;MLNNNVLDELFNEVAYEDESYFYYFYTMKMAATSEYIKFGPGAFLENQHQVICFTNKRIMMFELNPLTGKFNGNKIIIDIEDVEGIKVKRGLIKSKVIVGVLPTKRGKHTLREFWEEKSRFSLPKESSAFSIIE
;
A
#
# COMPACT_ATOMS: atom_id res chain seq x y z
N MET A 1 2.70 3.55 17.90
CA MET A 1 2.34 2.13 17.75
C MET A 1 0.95 2.07 17.13
N LEU A 2 0.73 1.23 16.11
CA LEU A 2 -0.58 1.12 15.46
C LEU A 2 -1.64 0.71 16.48
N ASN A 3 -2.72 1.47 16.58
CA ASN A 3 -3.89 1.14 17.38
C ASN A 3 -5.15 1.61 16.68
N ASN A 4 -6.31 1.17 17.16
CA ASN A 4 -7.58 1.48 16.53
C ASN A 4 -7.83 2.99 16.46
N ASN A 5 -7.49 3.75 17.51
CA ASN A 5 -7.70 5.21 17.53
C ASN A 5 -6.94 5.93 16.40
N VAL A 6 -5.68 5.57 16.15
CA VAL A 6 -4.87 6.16 15.06
C VAL A 6 -5.46 5.83 13.68
N LEU A 7 -6.06 4.64 13.54
CA LEU A 7 -6.71 4.22 12.31
C LEU A 7 -8.07 4.90 12.12
N ASP A 8 -8.84 5.04 13.19
CA ASP A 8 -10.13 5.73 13.19
C ASP A 8 -9.95 7.22 12.85
N GLU A 9 -8.94 7.88 13.43
CA GLU A 9 -8.55 9.25 13.07
C GLU A 9 -8.20 9.34 11.58
N LEU A 10 -7.33 8.44 11.08
CA LEU A 10 -6.95 8.40 9.67
C LEU A 10 -8.17 8.23 8.76
N PHE A 11 -9.06 7.28 9.06
CA PHE A 11 -10.24 7.04 8.22
C PHE A 11 -11.24 8.18 8.28
N ASN A 12 -11.44 8.82 9.43
CA ASN A 12 -12.26 10.01 9.53
C ASN A 12 -11.70 11.17 8.70
N GLU A 13 -10.39 11.32 8.62
CA GLU A 13 -9.75 12.35 7.79
C GLU A 13 -9.89 12.08 6.28
N VAL A 14 -9.90 10.81 5.86
CA VAL A 14 -9.89 10.44 4.44
C VAL A 14 -11.26 10.08 3.85
N ALA A 15 -12.25 9.81 4.70
CA ALA A 15 -13.59 9.40 4.29
C ALA A 15 -14.34 10.53 3.57
N TYR A 16 -14.99 10.19 2.47
CA TYR A 16 -16.04 11.05 1.90
C TYR A 16 -17.38 10.80 2.59
N GLU A 17 -18.28 11.80 2.59
CA GLU A 17 -19.57 11.76 3.30
C GLU A 17 -20.46 10.56 2.93
N ASP A 18 -20.31 10.01 1.73
CA ASP A 18 -21.06 8.88 1.19
C ASP A 18 -20.21 7.61 0.99
N GLU A 19 -19.05 7.56 1.63
CA GLU A 19 -18.18 6.39 1.66
C GLU A 19 -18.47 5.53 2.88
N SER A 20 -18.55 4.23 2.68
CA SER A 20 -18.93 3.24 3.68
C SER A 20 -18.11 1.96 3.52
N TYR A 21 -18.24 1.04 4.48
CA TYR A 21 -17.59 -0.26 4.47
C TYR A 21 -16.05 -0.21 4.49
N PHE A 22 -15.48 0.51 5.46
CA PHE A 22 -14.03 0.60 5.66
C PHE A 22 -13.46 -0.71 6.20
N TYR A 23 -13.26 -1.68 5.32
CA TYR A 23 -12.55 -2.92 5.63
C TYR A 23 -11.06 -2.71 5.41
N TYR A 24 -10.26 -2.92 6.43
CA TYR A 24 -8.82 -2.72 6.32
C TYR A 24 -8.04 -3.90 6.88
N PHE A 25 -6.83 -4.05 6.38
CA PHE A 25 -5.81 -4.86 7.00
C PHE A 25 -4.49 -4.12 6.99
N TYR A 26 -3.70 -4.44 8.00
CA TYR A 26 -2.35 -3.95 8.13
C TYR A 26 -1.39 -4.93 7.45
N THR A 27 -0.42 -4.40 6.71
CA THR A 27 0.63 -5.18 6.07
C THR A 27 1.98 -4.52 6.32
N MET A 28 3.02 -5.34 6.42
CA MET A 28 4.40 -4.88 6.55
C MET A 28 5.20 -5.41 5.38
N LYS A 29 5.82 -4.51 4.62
CA LYS A 29 6.82 -4.89 3.63
C LYS A 29 8.18 -4.87 4.31
N MET A 30 8.71 -6.05 4.56
CA MET A 30 10.02 -6.20 5.17
C MET A 30 11.13 -5.62 4.29
N ALA A 31 12.14 -5.04 4.92
CA ALA A 31 13.38 -4.68 4.25
C ALA A 31 14.01 -5.91 3.57
N ALA A 32 14.80 -5.68 2.52
CA ALA A 32 15.46 -6.77 1.82
C ALA A 32 16.39 -7.54 2.77
N THR A 33 16.53 -8.85 2.57
CA THR A 33 17.41 -9.70 3.41
C THR A 33 18.85 -9.17 3.45
N SER A 34 19.32 -8.54 2.36
CA SER A 34 20.62 -7.86 2.33
C SER A 34 20.77 -6.75 3.38
N GLU A 35 19.69 -6.02 3.67
CA GLU A 35 19.70 -4.94 4.65
C GLU A 35 19.75 -5.51 6.08
N TYR A 36 19.03 -6.60 6.34
CA TYR A 36 19.15 -7.34 7.59
C TYR A 36 20.55 -7.92 7.81
N ILE A 37 21.25 -8.33 6.74
CA ILE A 37 22.64 -8.80 6.83
C ILE A 37 23.60 -7.65 7.17
N LYS A 38 23.40 -6.46 6.57
CA LYS A 38 24.28 -5.29 6.78
C LYS A 38 24.07 -4.62 8.14
N PHE A 39 22.81 -4.41 8.51
CA PHE A 39 22.42 -3.56 9.63
C PHE A 39 21.87 -4.36 10.83
N GLY A 40 21.77 -5.68 10.70
CA GLY A 40 21.25 -6.55 11.75
C GLY A 40 19.83 -6.14 12.15
N PRO A 41 19.52 -6.09 13.46
CA PRO A 41 18.23 -5.64 13.97
C PRO A 41 17.85 -4.21 13.54
N GLY A 42 18.83 -3.35 13.18
CA GLY A 42 18.59 -1.99 12.72
C GLY A 42 17.80 -1.92 11.40
N ALA A 43 17.82 -2.98 10.59
CA ALA A 43 17.03 -3.07 9.36
C ALA A 43 15.50 -3.10 9.62
N PHE A 44 15.07 -3.29 10.87
CA PHE A 44 13.66 -3.18 11.23
C PHE A 44 13.10 -1.79 10.95
N LEU A 45 13.91 -0.73 11.06
CA LEU A 45 13.50 0.64 10.76
C LEU A 45 13.21 0.88 9.27
N GLU A 46 13.77 0.04 8.40
CA GLU A 46 13.54 0.06 6.95
C GLU A 46 12.28 -0.72 6.53
N ASN A 47 11.60 -1.38 7.49
CA ASN A 47 10.33 -2.01 7.21
C ASN A 47 9.28 -0.93 6.88
N GLN A 48 8.52 -1.17 5.81
CA GLN A 48 7.45 -0.26 5.42
C GLN A 48 6.13 -0.77 5.98
N HIS A 49 5.56 0.01 6.88
CA HIS A 49 4.30 -0.25 7.53
C HIS A 49 3.18 0.34 6.67
N GLN A 50 2.18 -0.46 6.32
CA GLN A 50 1.12 -0.03 5.41
C GLN A 50 -0.25 -0.48 5.90
N VAL A 51 -1.25 0.33 5.64
CA VAL A 51 -2.67 -0.02 5.83
C VAL A 51 -3.30 -0.05 4.46
N ILE A 52 -3.93 -1.18 4.13
CA ILE A 52 -4.74 -1.30 2.93
C ILE A 52 -6.20 -1.28 3.36
N CYS A 53 -6.96 -0.36 2.82
CA CYS A 53 -8.37 -0.14 3.10
C CYS A 53 -9.19 -0.28 1.83
N PHE A 54 -10.34 -0.93 1.94
CA PHE A 54 -11.32 -1.13 0.90
C PHE A 54 -12.61 -0.47 1.38
N THR A 55 -13.26 0.26 0.50
CA THR A 55 -14.57 0.87 0.73
C THR A 55 -15.51 0.49 -0.42
N ASN A 56 -16.77 0.91 -0.36
CA ASN A 56 -17.67 0.83 -1.52
C ASN A 56 -17.20 1.68 -2.71
N LYS A 57 -16.23 2.58 -2.53
CA LYS A 57 -15.79 3.53 -3.56
C LYS A 57 -14.35 3.38 -3.98
N ARG A 58 -13.46 2.94 -3.09
CA ARG A 58 -12.01 3.06 -3.29
C ARG A 58 -11.26 1.89 -2.66
N ILE A 59 -10.10 1.62 -3.25
CA ILE A 59 -9.03 0.84 -2.63
C ILE A 59 -7.93 1.84 -2.30
N MET A 60 -7.55 1.90 -1.04
CA MET A 60 -6.59 2.86 -0.51
C MET A 60 -5.43 2.12 0.16
N MET A 61 -4.21 2.58 -0.08
CA MET A 61 -3.02 2.14 0.64
C MET A 61 -2.38 3.36 1.28
N PHE A 62 -2.18 3.33 2.59
CA PHE A 62 -1.52 4.38 3.35
C PHE A 62 -0.22 3.86 3.93
N GLU A 63 0.88 4.57 3.71
CA GLU A 63 2.13 4.28 4.40
C GLU A 63 2.15 4.97 5.77
N LEU A 64 2.63 4.23 6.76
CA LEU A 64 2.72 4.68 8.13
C LEU A 64 4.17 4.85 8.54
N ASN A 65 4.43 5.82 9.39
CA ASN A 65 5.71 5.97 10.04
C ASN A 65 5.97 4.75 10.97
N PRO A 66 7.11 4.05 10.84
CA PRO A 66 7.39 2.84 11.60
C PRO A 66 7.46 3.07 13.13
N LEU A 67 7.86 4.26 13.56
CA LEU A 67 8.02 4.60 14.98
C LEU A 67 6.71 5.06 15.60
N THR A 68 6.01 5.99 14.93
CA THR A 68 4.80 6.59 15.49
C THR A 68 3.55 5.80 15.16
N GLY A 69 3.54 5.08 14.02
CA GLY A 69 2.36 4.44 13.45
C GLY A 69 1.40 5.41 12.76
N LYS A 70 1.73 6.70 12.70
CA LYS A 70 0.90 7.72 12.04
C LYS A 70 1.10 7.70 10.53
N PHE A 71 0.06 8.11 9.80
CA PHE A 71 0.14 8.32 8.36
C PHE A 71 1.26 9.31 8.02
N ASN A 72 2.13 8.94 7.08
CA ASN A 72 3.31 9.74 6.73
C ASN A 72 3.08 10.66 5.51
N GLY A 73 1.89 10.64 4.91
CA GLY A 73 1.55 11.40 3.70
C GLY A 73 1.54 10.58 2.41
N ASN A 74 2.27 9.45 2.35
CA ASN A 74 2.36 8.64 1.14
C ASN A 74 1.16 7.71 1.02
N LYS A 75 0.37 7.89 -0.04
CA LYS A 75 -0.82 7.08 -0.29
C LYS A 75 -1.01 6.70 -1.75
N ILE A 76 -1.65 5.57 -1.97
CA ILE A 76 -2.20 5.16 -3.27
C ILE A 76 -3.71 5.07 -3.09
N ILE A 77 -4.45 5.67 -4.02
CA ILE A 77 -5.91 5.62 -4.06
C ILE A 77 -6.32 5.17 -5.45
N ILE A 78 -7.17 4.15 -5.52
CA ILE A 78 -7.75 3.61 -6.74
C ILE A 78 -9.27 3.65 -6.56
N ASP A 79 -9.97 4.35 -7.44
CA ASP A 79 -11.43 4.33 -7.44
C ASP A 79 -11.92 2.96 -7.93
N ILE A 80 -12.99 2.44 -7.32
CA ILE A 80 -13.51 1.10 -7.60
C ILE A 80 -14.03 0.98 -9.03
N GLU A 81 -14.51 2.09 -9.60
CA GLU A 81 -14.94 2.20 -11.00
C GLU A 81 -13.78 1.99 -11.98
N ASP A 82 -12.55 2.27 -11.53
CA ASP A 82 -11.33 2.08 -12.32
C ASP A 82 -10.77 0.67 -12.15
N VAL A 83 -11.36 -0.20 -11.32
CA VAL A 83 -10.89 -1.57 -11.12
C VAL A 83 -11.44 -2.49 -12.21
N GLU A 84 -10.54 -2.99 -13.07
CA GLU A 84 -10.87 -3.99 -14.10
C GLU A 84 -11.12 -5.38 -13.48
N GLY A 85 -10.40 -5.69 -12.41
CA GLY A 85 -10.57 -6.96 -11.71
C GLY A 85 -9.53 -7.20 -10.62
N ILE A 86 -9.80 -8.19 -9.79
CA ILE A 86 -8.93 -8.57 -8.67
C ILE A 86 -8.46 -10.01 -8.87
N LYS A 87 -7.15 -10.22 -8.79
CA LYS A 87 -6.54 -11.56 -8.86
C LYS A 87 -5.82 -11.85 -7.54
N VAL A 88 -6.17 -12.96 -6.92
CA VAL A 88 -5.50 -13.44 -5.70
C VAL A 88 -4.64 -14.64 -6.05
N LYS A 89 -3.34 -14.56 -5.77
CA LYS A 89 -2.41 -15.69 -5.85
C LYS A 89 -2.00 -16.09 -4.45
N ARG A 90 -2.45 -17.27 -4.01
CA ARG A 90 -2.04 -17.84 -2.73
C ARG A 90 -0.69 -18.54 -2.89
N GLY A 91 0.30 -18.12 -2.11
CA GLY A 91 1.55 -18.84 -1.91
C GLY A 91 1.51 -19.64 -0.60
N LEU A 92 2.58 -20.39 -0.33
CA LEU A 92 2.72 -21.19 0.90
C LEU A 92 2.81 -20.35 2.18
N ILE A 93 3.38 -19.14 2.08
CA ILE A 93 3.65 -18.25 3.23
C ILE A 93 2.88 -16.94 3.11
N LYS A 94 2.53 -16.53 1.87
CA LYS A 94 1.95 -15.22 1.63
C LYS A 94 0.95 -15.24 0.49
N SER A 95 -0.11 -14.44 0.64
CA SER A 95 -1.08 -14.19 -0.43
C SER A 95 -0.72 -12.90 -1.16
N LYS A 96 -0.87 -12.93 -2.48
CA LYS A 96 -0.61 -11.77 -3.35
C LYS A 96 -1.94 -11.32 -3.95
N VAL A 97 -2.37 -10.11 -3.61
CA VAL A 97 -3.55 -9.49 -4.21
C VAL A 97 -3.07 -8.54 -5.30
N ILE A 98 -3.56 -8.74 -6.51
CA ILE A 98 -3.22 -7.94 -7.68
C ILE A 98 -4.52 -7.28 -8.15
N VAL A 99 -4.55 -5.95 -8.09
CA VAL A 99 -5.63 -5.13 -8.61
C VAL A 99 -5.29 -4.72 -10.03
N GLY A 100 -6.08 -5.20 -11.00
CA GLY A 100 -6.04 -4.71 -12.37
C GLY A 100 -6.83 -3.42 -12.45
N VAL A 101 -6.24 -2.39 -13.06
CA VAL A 101 -6.85 -1.06 -13.18
C VAL A 101 -7.08 -0.80 -14.66
N LEU A 102 -8.27 -0.33 -15.01
CA LEU A 102 -8.61 0.10 -16.35
C LEU A 102 -7.64 1.20 -16.81
N PRO A 103 -7.25 1.23 -18.09
CA PRO A 103 -6.44 2.31 -18.63
C PRO A 103 -7.29 3.59 -18.69
N THR A 104 -7.38 4.32 -17.59
CA THR A 104 -8.12 5.58 -17.55
C THR A 104 -7.34 6.71 -18.22
N LYS A 105 -8.06 7.64 -18.86
CA LYS A 105 -7.49 8.91 -19.35
C LYS A 105 -6.96 9.79 -18.20
N ARG A 106 -7.29 9.50 -16.93
CA ARG A 106 -6.88 10.25 -15.74
C ARG A 106 -5.69 9.63 -14.98
N GLY A 107 -5.44 8.33 -15.10
CA GLY A 107 -4.43 7.60 -14.31
C GLY A 107 -3.02 7.48 -14.91
N LYS A 108 -2.76 8.05 -16.10
CA LYS A 108 -1.40 8.04 -16.68
C LYS A 108 -0.41 8.96 -15.96
N HIS A 109 -0.86 9.98 -15.23
CA HIS A 109 0.03 10.92 -14.55
C HIS A 109 0.47 10.42 -13.19
N THR A 110 -0.44 10.05 -12.29
CA THR A 110 -0.10 9.65 -10.91
C THR A 110 0.71 8.35 -10.80
N LEU A 111 0.37 7.32 -11.59
CA LEU A 111 1.15 6.07 -11.57
C LEU A 111 2.51 6.25 -12.24
N ARG A 112 2.58 7.03 -13.32
CA ARG A 112 3.85 7.29 -14.01
C ARG A 112 4.75 8.20 -13.18
N GLU A 113 4.22 9.21 -12.51
CA GLU A 113 4.95 10.08 -11.58
C GLU A 113 5.48 9.28 -10.39
N PHE A 114 4.66 8.39 -9.80
CA PHE A 114 5.09 7.45 -8.75
C PHE A 114 6.23 6.53 -9.19
N TRP A 115 6.15 5.98 -10.42
CA TRP A 115 7.20 5.14 -10.98
C TRP A 115 8.42 5.93 -11.45
N GLU A 116 8.26 7.14 -11.99
CA GLU A 116 9.36 8.02 -12.41
C GLU A 116 10.16 8.51 -11.19
N GLU A 117 9.49 8.80 -10.07
CA GLU A 117 10.11 9.13 -8.79
C GLU A 117 10.90 7.95 -8.20
N LYS A 118 10.34 6.73 -8.25
CA LYS A 118 11.04 5.50 -7.86
C LYS A 118 12.17 5.11 -8.83
N SER A 119 12.04 5.40 -10.12
CA SER A 119 13.03 5.00 -11.14
C SER A 119 14.35 5.77 -11.09
N ARG A 120 14.42 6.87 -10.32
CA ARG A 120 15.69 7.54 -10.00
C ARG A 120 16.62 6.69 -9.12
N PHE A 121 16.13 5.57 -8.58
CA PHE A 121 16.93 4.54 -7.91
C PHE A 121 16.71 3.17 -8.59
N SER A 122 17.52 2.89 -9.61
CA SER A 122 17.79 1.58 -10.28
C SER A 122 16.69 0.46 -10.32
N LEU A 123 16.16 0.29 -11.54
CA LEU A 123 15.44 -0.79 -12.29
C LEU A 123 15.45 -2.26 -11.77
N PRO A 124 14.54 -3.21 -12.21
CA PRO A 124 13.89 -3.28 -13.54
C PRO A 124 12.38 -3.67 -13.63
N LYS A 125 11.90 -3.46 -14.87
CA LYS A 125 10.71 -3.90 -15.62
C LYS A 125 9.70 -4.91 -15.00
N GLU A 126 8.45 -4.50 -15.20
CA GLU A 126 7.22 -5.27 -15.44
C GLU A 126 6.51 -6.01 -14.29
N SER A 127 5.19 -5.77 -14.26
CA SER A 127 4.14 -6.30 -13.38
C SER A 127 4.03 -5.71 -11.97
N SER A 128 2.98 -4.90 -11.76
CA SER A 128 2.59 -4.39 -10.44
C SER A 128 2.23 -5.55 -9.52
N ALA A 129 3.03 -5.73 -8.48
CA ALA A 129 3.07 -6.91 -7.64
C ALA A 129 2.99 -6.53 -6.16
N PHE A 130 1.81 -6.29 -5.61
CA PHE A 130 1.65 -6.07 -4.16
C PHE A 130 1.65 -7.41 -3.42
N SER A 131 2.56 -7.57 -2.46
CA SER A 131 2.68 -8.77 -1.61
C SER A 131 2.03 -8.47 -0.26
N ILE A 132 1.09 -9.30 0.19
CA ILE A 132 0.57 -9.24 1.57
C ILE A 132 1.32 -10.31 2.34
N ILE A 133 2.10 -9.93 3.35
CA ILE A 133 2.75 -10.87 4.27
C ILE A 133 1.76 -11.07 5.43
N GLU A 134 1.29 -12.30 5.62
CA GLU A 134 0.62 -12.74 6.86
C GLU A 134 1.66 -13.06 7.93
#